data_AF-A0A1L3NM70-F1
#
_entry.id   AF-A0A1L3NM70-F1
#
_cell.length_a   1.000
_cell.length_b   1.000
_cell.length_c   1.000
_cell.angle_alpha   90.00
_cell.angle_beta   90.00
_cell.angle_gamma   90.00
#
_symmetry.space_group_name_H-M   'P 1'
#
loop_
_entity.id
_entity.type
_entity.pdbx_description
1 polymer ?
#
loop_
_entity_poly.entity_id
_entity_poly.type
_entity_poly.pdbx_seq_one_letter_code
_entity_poly.pdbx_strand_id
1 'polypeptide(L)' 'MYILELKIWRDQEYYKKGLIQLAEYLDQYGLEEGHLLIFDLRKSTNLIGELEENYIVIENNNKKIIQVYC' A
#
# COMPACT_ATOMS: atom_id res chain seq x y z
N MET A 1 15.38 -5.35 4.44
CA MET A 1 14.22 -6.25 4.28
C MET A 1 13.12 -5.47 3.58
N TYR A 2 12.36 -6.09 2.69
CA TYR A 2 11.28 -5.44 1.96
C TYR A 2 9.96 -6.12 2.33
N ILE A 3 8.90 -5.32 2.51
CA ILE A 3 7.54 -5.81 2.74
C ILE A 3 6.65 -5.33 1.60
N LEU A 4 5.91 -6.29 1.03
CA LEU A 4 4.94 -6.08 -0.03
C LEU A 4 3.58 -6.62 0.45
N GLU A 5 2.56 -5.75 0.45
CA GLU A 5 1.17 -6.14 0.67
C GLU A 5 0.46 -6.23 -0.69
N LEU A 6 -0.37 -7.26 -0.89
CA LEU A 6 -1.14 -7.46 -2.12
C LEU A 6 -2.63 -7.35 -1.84
N LYS A 7 -3.34 -6.50 -2.59
CA LYS A 7 -4.79 -6.34 -2.48
C LYS A 7 -5.48 -6.39 -3.84
N ILE A 8 -6.71 -6.91 -3.85
CA ILE A 8 -7.67 -6.65 -4.94
C ILE A 8 -8.45 -5.40 -4.54
N TRP A 9 -8.55 -4.42 -5.44
CA TRP A 9 -9.35 -3.24 -5.18
C TRP A 9 -10.83 -3.63 -5.02
N ARG A 10 -11.47 -3.11 -3.96
CA ARG A 10 -12.91 -3.28 -3.71
C ARG A 10 -13.57 -1.93 -3.50
N ASP A 11 -13.18 -1.25 -2.44
CA ASP A 11 -13.65 0.07 -2.06
C ASP A 11 -12.58 0.82 -1.24
N GLN A 12 -12.90 2.06 -0.87
CA GLN A 12 -12.02 2.96 -0.12
C GLN A 12 -11.75 2.47 1.31
N GLU A 13 -12.70 1.78 1.96
CA GLU A 13 -12.52 1.30 3.33
C GLU A 13 -11.56 0.11 3.37
N TYR A 14 -11.71 -0.82 2.42
CA TYR A 14 -10.82 -1.96 2.23
C TYR A 14 -9.39 -1.49 1.90
N TYR A 15 -9.27 -0.46 1.06
CA TYR A 15 -7.99 0.19 0.75
C TYR A 15 -7.32 0.75 2.01
N LYS A 16 -8.03 1.55 2.81
CA LYS A 16 -7.50 2.10 4.08
C LYS A 16 -7.08 1.01 5.06
N LYS A 17 -7.83 -0.08 5.16
CA LYS A 17 -7.46 -1.23 6.01
C LYS A 17 -6.16 -1.87 5.54
N GLY A 18 -5.95 -2.02 4.23
CA GLY A 18 -4.69 -2.53 3.68
C GLY A 18 -3.48 -1.66 3.99
N LEU A 19 -3.66 -0.34 3.93
CA LEU A 19 -2.62 0.62 4.30
C LEU A 19 -2.21 0.54 5.78
N ILE A 20 -3.19 0.48 6.69
CA ILE A 20 -2.92 0.33 8.13
C ILE A 20 -2.19 -0.99 8.40
N GLN A 21 -2.67 -2.09 7.83
CA GLN A 21 -2.06 -3.41 7.99
C GLN A 21 -0.59 -3.41 7.54
N LEU A 22 -0.28 -2.83 6.37
CA LEU A 22 1.09 -2.73 5.90
C LEU A 22 1.96 -1.90 6.87
N ALA A 23 1.45 -0.77 7.34
CA ALA A 23 2.20 0.10 8.22
C ALA A 23 2.41 -0.50 9.63
N GLU A 24 1.47 -1.28 10.16
CA GLU A 24 1.65 -2.09 11.38
C GLU A 24 2.76 -3.13 11.21
N TYR A 25 2.83 -3.80 10.05
CA TYR A 25 3.96 -4.71 9.76
C TYR A 25 5.28 -3.95 9.66
N LEU A 26 5.32 -2.80 9.01
CA LEU A 26 6.53 -1.99 8.94
C LEU A 26 7.01 -1.59 10.33
N ASP A 27 6.10 -1.21 11.22
CA ASP A 27 6.44 -0.88 12.61
C ASP A 27 6.99 -2.09 13.39
N GLN A 28 6.32 -3.24 13.30
CA GLN A 28 6.76 -4.49 13.93
C GLN A 28 8.19 -4.89 13.54
N TYR A 29 8.62 -4.55 12.33
CA TYR A 29 9.94 -4.85 11.80
C TYR A 29 10.91 -3.67 11.79
N GLY A 30 10.52 -2.51 12.33
CA GLY A 30 11.37 -1.30 12.36
C GLY A 30 11.74 -0.77 10.97
N LEU A 31 10.85 -0.92 9.98
CA LEU A 31 11.02 -0.46 8.61
C LEU A 31 10.28 0.85 8.38
N GLU A 32 10.82 1.70 7.51
CA GLU A 32 10.22 3.00 7.16
C GLU A 32 9.52 3.00 5.79
N GLU A 33 9.77 2.00 4.94
CA GLU A 33 9.22 1.92 3.59
C GLU A 33 8.57 0.56 3.31
N GLY A 34 7.37 0.58 2.75
CA GLY A 34 6.64 -0.59 2.28
C GLY A 34 6.00 -0.38 0.91
N HIS A 35 5.61 -1.49 0.29
CA HIS A 35 5.03 -1.50 -1.05
C HIS A 35 3.62 -2.10 -1.00
N LEU A 36 2.66 -1.46 -1.65
CA LEU A 36 1.29 -1.96 -1.78
C LEU A 36 0.96 -2.16 -3.26
N LEU A 37 0.78 -3.41 -3.67
CA LEU A 37 0.37 -3.77 -5.02
C LEU A 37 -1.13 -4.02 -5.06
N ILE A 38 -1.84 -3.23 -5.88
CA ILE A 38 -3.30 -3.22 -5.95
C ILE A 38 -3.73 -3.67 -7.34
N PHE A 39 -4.49 -4.76 -7.41
CA PHE A 39 -5.17 -5.19 -8.63
C PHE A 39 -6.55 -4.54 -8.72
N ASP A 40 -6.73 -3.58 -9.62
CA ASP A 40 -8.02 -2.97 -9.91
C ASP A 40 -8.65 -3.56 -11.18
N LEU A 41 -9.32 -4.70 -10.99
CA LEU A 41 -9.99 -5.44 -12.07
C LEU A 41 -11.14 -4.67 -12.75
N ARG A 42 -11.54 -3.50 -12.24
CA ARG A 42 -12.53 -2.63 -12.88
C ARG A 42 -11.90 -1.80 -13.99
N LYS A 43 -10.60 -1.52 -13.88
CA LYS A 43 -9.84 -0.85 -14.94
C LYS A 43 -9.52 -1.89 -16.01
N SER A 44 -10.15 -1.78 -17.18
CA SER A 44 -9.83 -2.59 -18.36
C SER A 44 -8.61 -2.06 -19.13
N THR A 45 -7.86 -1.13 -18.53
CA THR A 45 -6.82 -0.38 -19.20
C THR A 45 -5.53 -1.19 -19.29
N ASN A 46 -4.88 -1.18 -20.46
CA ASN A 46 -3.51 -1.65 -20.69
C ASN A 46 -2.42 -0.85 -19.90
N LEU A 47 -2.81 -0.14 -18.84
CA LEU A 47 -1.94 0.64 -17.98
C LEU A 47 -1.33 -0.29 -16.94
N ILE A 48 -0.17 -0.84 -17.28
CA ILE A 48 0.70 -1.53 -16.32
C ILE A 48 1.46 -0.45 -15.56
N GLY A 49 1.10 -0.19 -14.31
CA GLY A 49 1.96 0.52 -13.36
C GLY A 49 1.69 2.00 -13.14
N GLU A 50 0.45 2.38 -12.81
CA GLU A 50 0.24 3.68 -12.15
C GLU A 50 0.90 3.64 -10.76
N LEU A 51 1.84 4.55 -10.52
CA LEU A 51 2.58 4.65 -9.26
C LEU A 51 2.08 5.85 -8.44
N GLU A 52 1.66 5.59 -7.20
CA GLU A 52 1.28 6.64 -6.25
C GLU A 52 2.12 6.49 -4.98
N GLU A 53 2.66 7.61 -4.49
CA GLU A 53 3.36 7.65 -3.19
C GLU A 53 2.44 8.24 -2.12
N ASN A 54 2.27 7.53 -1.01
CA ASN A 54 1.51 8.02 0.13
C ASN A 54 2.32 7.88 1.42
N TYR A 55 2.22 8.87 2.30
CA TYR A 55 2.83 8.87 3.62
C TYR A 55 1.75 8.64 4.67
N ILE A 56 1.98 7.65 5.54
CA ILE A 56 1.06 7.33 6.63
C ILE A 56 1.77 7.58 7.95
N VAL A 57 1.11 8.33 8.82
CA VAL A 57 1.59 8.60 10.18
C VAL A 57 1.05 7.50 11.09
N ILE A 58 1.94 6.73 11.73
CA ILE A 58 1.60 5.75 12.77
C ILE A 58 2.48 6.03 13.98
N GLU A 59 1.85 6.18 15.17
CA GLU A 59 2.54 6.26 16.47
C GLU A 59 3.76 7.20 16.52
N ASN A 60 3.67 8.35 15.84
CA ASN A 60 4.71 9.39 15.71
C ASN A 60 5.85 9.10 14.72
N ASN A 61 5.78 8.03 13.94
CA ASN A 61 6.68 7.75 12.81
C ASN A 61 5.95 7.87 11.47
N ASN A 62 6.62 8.47 10.48
CA ASN A 62 6.10 8.57 9.11
C ASN A 62 6.56 7.35 8.31
N LYS A 63 5.61 6.48 7.95
CA LYS A 63 5.86 5.35 7.05
C LYS A 63 5.59 5.76 5.60
N LYS A 64 6.55 5.51 4.73
CA LYS A 64 6.42 5.71 3.28
C LYS A 64 5.82 4.45 2.66
N ILE A 65 4.71 4.61 1.95
CA ILE A 65 4.08 3.51 1.22
C ILE A 65 4.03 3.87 -0.26
N ILE A 66 4.76 3.08 -1.05
CA ILE A 66 4.73 3.14 -2.52
C ILE A 66 3.63 2.22 -3.01
N GLN A 67 2.76 2.72 -3.86
CA GLN A 67 1.61 2.00 -4.36
C GLN A 67 1.70 1.82 -5.86
N VAL A 68 1.32 0.63 -6.30
CA VAL A 68 1.26 0.29 -7.72
C VAL A 68 -0.11 -0.27 -8.02
N TYR A 69 -0.79 0.31 -8.99
CA TYR A 69 -2.06 -0.19 -9.49
C TYR A 69 -1.84 -0.99 -10.79
N CYS A 70 -2.41 -2.18 -10.84
CA CYS A 70 -2.39 -3.12 -11.96
C CYS A 70 -3.81 -3.53 -12.37
#